data_AF-A0A388K9C0-F1
#
_entry.id   AF-A0A388K9C0-F1
#
_cell.length_a   1.000
_cell.length_b   1.000
_cell.length_c   1.000
_cell.angle_alpha   90.00
_cell.angle_beta   90.00
_cell.angle_gamma   90.00
#
_symmetry.space_group_name_H-M   'P 1'
#
loop_
_entity.id
_entity.type
_entity.pdbx_description
1 polymer ?
#
loop_
_entity_poly.entity_id
_entity_poly.type
_entity_poly.pdbx_seq_one_letter_code
_entity_poly.pdbx_strand_id
1 'polypeptide(L)'
;MFGAREEEEEEGEEEEEEAEEAESQASHSWLGRQRRRSLVLRDVITSSLMAVGAIVGQQRRRRSSVCLDRPPAGYGDPMNGQRSWVFVHRPSSVSSAMASRFSLLLLFFLFFSLSFVITFYFHNPPVVLDFLSLPAIDRHLSSSIPSRGSRMAVVTHTPSPPSPVSTSAALPAACGGYHSGPAVSAPNFNFTDREKLYNEMGSNLERRGPLFLTTGETTQSLKISDLFVIIQSNGSVRPIPKPLMHPVRATLLYIEPAVGITIWRVVKQVIAEYFPQGGVWYQDPQMFHVSLYHASNHIDTVPATTSEIDEETNAVARVARTSCPVVIALDRVIVTSTGAVIGCWQLLDGTEPAQLRKRLRSGLPRSPQKQMNNQVLIHTSFARLLVAPTSPNPVLQGQAEAQESHPTKLLLRMARELSKRLCRLRANLSELWYVEELDMLALALRGNMRQRKFPLSCEIALEEG
;
A
#
# COMPACT_ATOMS: atom_id res chain seq x y z
N MET A 1 12.03 -35.14 39.69
CA MET A 1 12.71 -34.42 38.60
C MET A 1 11.69 -33.91 37.57
N PHE A 2 10.58 -33.32 38.03
CA PHE A 2 9.46 -32.86 37.21
C PHE A 2 8.86 -31.53 37.74
N GLY A 3 9.56 -30.81 38.62
CA GLY A 3 9.05 -29.59 39.25
C GLY A 3 10.00 -28.39 39.13
N ALA A 4 10.89 -28.39 38.12
CA ALA A 4 11.85 -27.30 37.90
C ALA A 4 11.74 -26.73 36.47
N ARG A 5 10.62 -27.00 35.78
CA ARG A 5 10.36 -26.51 34.42
C ARG A 5 9.14 -25.58 34.34
N GLU A 6 8.26 -25.60 35.34
CA GLU A 6 7.13 -24.68 35.42
C GLU A 6 7.55 -23.32 36.03
N GLU A 7 8.55 -23.29 36.92
CA GLU A 7 9.05 -22.02 37.51
C GLU A 7 9.86 -21.17 36.51
N GLU A 8 10.49 -21.76 35.48
CA GLU A 8 11.19 -20.99 34.42
C GLU A 8 10.23 -20.44 33.32
N GLU A 9 9.01 -20.97 33.20
CA GLU A 9 8.00 -20.44 32.27
C GLU A 9 7.21 -19.27 32.90
N GLU A 10 7.03 -19.26 34.23
CA GLU A 10 6.33 -18.18 34.95
C GLU A 10 7.20 -16.90 35.09
N GLU A 11 8.52 -17.03 35.33
CA GLU A 11 9.44 -15.88 35.35
C GLU A 11 9.62 -15.21 33.97
N GLY A 12 9.40 -15.94 32.87
CA GLY A 12 9.46 -15.40 31.51
C GLY A 12 8.24 -14.57 31.10
N GLU A 13 7.06 -14.84 31.67
CA GLU A 13 5.83 -14.10 31.37
C GLU A 13 5.78 -12.76 32.14
N GLU A 14 6.32 -12.68 33.37
CA GLU A 14 6.39 -11.42 34.13
C GLU A 14 7.42 -10.43 33.53
N GLU A 15 8.55 -10.89 32.97
CA GLU A 15 9.51 -10.02 32.28
C GLU A 15 8.98 -9.47 30.94
N GLU A 16 8.08 -10.20 30.25
CA GLU A 16 7.46 -9.75 28.99
C GLU A 16 6.37 -8.68 29.24
N GLU A 17 5.65 -8.77 30.35
CA GLU A 17 4.63 -7.76 30.74
C GLU A 17 5.27 -6.44 31.21
N GLU A 18 6.37 -6.47 31.99
CA GLU A 18 7.11 -5.26 32.37
C GLU A 18 7.78 -4.57 31.16
N ALA A 19 8.24 -5.35 30.16
CA ALA A 19 8.83 -4.80 28.93
C ALA A 19 7.80 -4.10 28.03
N GLU A 20 6.59 -4.66 27.88
CA GLU A 20 5.49 -4.01 27.15
C GLU A 20 5.02 -2.72 27.84
N GLU A 21 4.98 -2.70 29.18
CA GLU A 21 4.59 -1.51 29.93
C GLU A 21 5.64 -0.39 29.83
N ALA A 22 6.93 -0.74 29.85
CA ALA A 22 8.03 0.21 29.65
C ALA A 22 8.05 0.80 28.23
N GLU A 23 7.77 0.01 27.20
CA GLU A 23 7.73 0.46 25.79
C GLU A 23 6.51 1.36 25.51
N SER A 24 5.38 1.06 26.16
CA SER A 24 4.17 1.90 26.15
C SER A 24 4.45 3.27 26.78
N GLN A 25 5.10 3.32 27.95
CA GLN A 25 5.45 4.57 28.63
C GLN A 25 6.46 5.42 27.84
N ALA A 26 7.45 4.79 27.19
CA ALA A 26 8.42 5.47 26.33
C ALA A 26 7.76 6.07 25.07
N SER A 27 6.83 5.34 24.45
CA SER A 27 6.05 5.81 23.29
C SER A 27 5.14 6.98 23.64
N HIS A 28 4.48 6.95 24.81
CA HIS A 28 3.67 8.06 25.31
C HIS A 28 4.49 9.33 25.58
N SER A 29 5.71 9.18 26.12
CA SER A 29 6.67 10.26 26.35
C SER A 29 7.16 10.93 25.06
N TRP A 30 7.40 10.13 24.01
CA TRP A 30 7.85 10.64 22.71
C TRP A 30 6.72 11.35 21.94
N LEU A 31 5.51 10.76 21.91
CA LEU A 31 4.32 11.37 21.31
C LEU A 31 3.90 12.66 22.03
N GLY A 32 4.08 12.73 23.35
CA GLY A 32 3.87 13.94 24.13
C GLY A 32 4.80 15.10 23.73
N ARG A 33 6.08 14.80 23.43
CA ARG A 33 7.06 15.78 22.95
C ARG A 33 6.78 16.25 21.51
N GLN A 34 6.33 15.35 20.63
CA GLN A 34 5.87 15.69 19.27
C GLN A 34 4.62 16.58 19.28
N ARG A 35 3.62 16.28 20.14
CA ARG A 35 2.41 17.12 20.30
C ARG A 35 2.72 18.54 20.78
N ARG A 36 3.66 18.72 21.73
CA ARG A 36 4.05 20.06 22.21
C ARG A 36 4.71 20.90 21.10
N ARG A 37 5.55 20.29 20.25
CA ARG A 37 6.17 20.98 19.10
C ARG A 37 5.14 21.37 18.03
N SER A 38 4.14 20.51 17.78
CA SER A 38 3.05 20.81 16.84
C SER A 38 2.12 21.92 17.33
N LEU A 39 1.81 21.96 18.64
CA LEU A 39 0.99 23.03 19.24
C LEU A 39 1.67 24.41 19.13
N VAL A 40 2.96 24.50 19.42
CA VAL A 40 3.72 25.76 19.27
C VAL A 40 3.72 26.26 17.83
N LEU A 41 3.89 25.36 16.85
CA LEU A 41 3.85 25.73 15.43
C LEU A 41 2.45 26.20 14.99
N ARG A 42 1.39 25.54 15.50
CA ARG A 42 0.01 25.91 15.22
C ARG A 42 -0.35 27.27 15.84
N ASP A 43 0.11 27.57 17.05
CA ASP A 43 -0.13 28.85 17.70
C ASP A 43 0.57 30.02 16.98
N VAL A 44 1.79 29.79 16.46
CA VAL A 44 2.50 30.77 15.63
C VAL A 44 1.73 31.06 14.34
N ILE A 45 1.28 30.03 13.62
CA ILE A 45 0.52 30.18 12.37
C ILE A 45 -0.83 30.88 12.61
N THR A 46 -1.53 30.49 13.68
CA THR A 46 -2.85 31.06 14.00
C THR A 46 -2.72 32.53 14.41
N SER A 47 -1.67 32.89 15.15
CA SER A 47 -1.37 34.28 15.51
C SER A 47 -1.04 35.14 14.29
N SER A 48 -0.28 34.61 13.33
CA SER A 48 0.02 35.31 12.07
C SER A 48 -1.22 35.52 11.20
N LEU A 49 -2.11 34.53 11.10
CA LEU A 49 -3.36 34.64 10.33
C LEU A 49 -4.36 35.62 10.96
N MET A 50 -4.46 35.66 12.29
CA MET A 50 -5.28 36.63 13.02
C MET A 50 -4.77 38.07 12.81
N ALA A 51 -3.45 38.28 12.79
CA ALA A 51 -2.86 39.58 12.52
C ALA A 51 -3.18 40.08 11.09
N VAL A 52 -3.11 39.19 10.09
CA VAL A 52 -3.48 39.52 8.70
C VAL A 52 -4.99 39.81 8.59
N GLY A 53 -5.83 39.02 9.25
CA GLY A 53 -7.28 39.22 9.28
C GLY A 53 -7.69 40.56 9.92
N ALA A 54 -7.00 40.98 10.99
CA ALA A 54 -7.24 42.27 11.63
C ALA A 54 -6.88 43.45 10.71
N ILE A 55 -5.77 43.37 9.96
CA ILE A 55 -5.34 44.40 9.01
C ILE A 55 -6.35 44.54 7.86
N VAL A 56 -6.84 43.42 7.31
CA VAL A 56 -7.84 43.41 6.23
C VAL A 56 -9.21 43.89 6.73
N GLY A 57 -9.61 43.50 7.94
CA GLY A 57 -10.85 43.94 8.58
C GLY A 57 -10.89 45.46 8.85
N GLN A 58 -9.75 46.05 9.24
CA GLN A 58 -9.64 47.48 9.50
C GLN A 58 -9.70 48.32 8.21
N GLN A 59 -9.22 47.79 7.07
CA GLN A 59 -9.41 48.42 5.75
C GLN A 59 -10.85 48.36 5.24
N ARG A 60 -11.58 47.26 5.50
CA ARG A 60 -12.97 47.09 5.05
C ARG A 60 -13.95 48.00 5.82
N ARG A 61 -13.72 48.21 7.12
CA ARG A 61 -14.53 49.15 7.93
C ARG A 61 -14.34 50.63 7.54
N ARG A 62 -13.16 51.02 7.03
CA ARG A 62 -12.91 52.40 6.55
C ARG A 62 -13.51 52.74 5.18
N ARG A 63 -13.97 51.75 4.41
CA ARG A 63 -14.66 51.96 3.12
C ARG A 63 -16.20 51.99 3.23
N SER A 64 -16.77 51.74 4.41
CA SER A 64 -18.22 51.53 4.56
C SER A 64 -18.97 52.67 5.27
N SER A 65 -18.32 53.80 5.54
CA SER A 65 -18.97 54.98 6.13
C SER A 65 -19.06 56.12 5.12
N VAL A 66 -20.00 56.02 4.18
CA VAL A 66 -20.58 57.16 3.47
C VAL A 66 -22.09 57.00 3.57
N CYS A 67 -22.69 57.86 4.40
CA CYS A 67 -24.11 57.89 4.71
C CYS A 67 -24.95 58.30 3.49
N LEU A 68 -26.11 57.67 3.33
CA LEU A 68 -27.23 58.18 2.53
C LEU A 68 -28.40 58.38 3.48
N ASP A 69 -28.59 59.61 3.93
CA ASP A 69 -29.80 60.05 4.61
C ASP A 69 -30.92 60.27 3.59
N ARG A 70 -32.11 59.74 3.90
CA ARG A 70 -33.36 59.90 3.15
C ARG A 70 -34.30 60.79 3.97
N PRO A 71 -34.88 61.86 3.41
CA PRO A 71 -36.08 62.47 3.99
C PRO A 71 -37.35 62.03 3.24
N PRO A 72 -38.55 62.23 3.83
CA PRO A 72 -39.77 61.55 3.42
C PRO A 72 -40.65 62.35 2.44
N ALA A 73 -41.56 61.58 1.82
CA ALA A 73 -42.73 61.85 0.99
C ALA A 73 -43.21 63.31 0.73
N GLY A 74 -43.52 63.59 -0.55
CA GLY A 74 -44.36 64.70 -0.99
C GLY A 74 -44.71 64.60 -2.48
N TYR A 75 -46.02 64.59 -2.77
CA TYR A 75 -46.69 64.49 -4.07
C TYR A 75 -46.65 65.82 -4.86
N GLY A 76 -46.58 65.79 -6.20
CA GLY A 76 -46.88 66.96 -7.06
C GLY A 76 -46.07 67.07 -8.35
N ASP A 77 -46.77 67.07 -9.48
CA ASP A 77 -46.31 67.04 -10.88
C ASP A 77 -45.98 68.47 -11.44
N PRO A 78 -45.78 68.71 -12.77
CA PRO A 78 -44.52 69.17 -13.34
C PRO A 78 -44.58 70.60 -13.92
N MET A 79 -43.42 71.19 -14.30
CA MET A 79 -43.24 72.02 -15.51
C MET A 79 -41.87 72.73 -15.54
N ASN A 80 -41.21 72.56 -16.69
CA ASN A 80 -40.41 73.53 -17.47
C ASN A 80 -39.23 74.32 -16.85
N GLY A 81 -38.08 74.28 -17.54
CA GLY A 81 -37.12 75.39 -17.53
C GLY A 81 -35.64 75.00 -17.64
N GLN A 82 -35.06 75.21 -18.82
CA GLN A 82 -33.62 75.18 -19.14
C GLN A 82 -32.71 75.84 -18.09
N ARG A 83 -31.51 75.27 -17.86
CA ARG A 83 -30.23 76.03 -17.79
C ARG A 83 -28.97 75.12 -17.72
N SER A 84 -28.12 75.34 -18.72
CA SER A 84 -26.65 75.35 -18.79
C SER A 84 -25.80 74.61 -17.74
N TRP A 85 -24.96 73.69 -18.22
CA TRP A 85 -23.84 73.10 -17.48
C TRP A 85 -22.56 73.92 -17.69
N VAL A 86 -21.90 74.34 -16.60
CA VAL A 86 -20.54 74.88 -16.60
C VAL A 86 -19.65 73.90 -15.83
N PHE A 87 -18.68 73.30 -16.54
CA PHE A 87 -17.62 72.48 -15.95
C PHE A 87 -16.56 73.38 -15.33
N VAL A 88 -16.29 73.21 -14.03
CA VAL A 88 -15.12 73.76 -13.35
C VAL A 88 -14.27 72.60 -12.85
N HIS A 89 -13.11 72.40 -13.47
CA HIS A 89 -12.05 71.53 -12.97
C HIS A 89 -11.30 72.21 -11.80
N ARG A 90 -11.12 71.48 -10.69
CA ARG A 90 -10.02 71.72 -9.73
C ARG A 90 -9.24 70.41 -9.56
N PRO A 91 -7.89 70.43 -9.64
CA PRO A 91 -7.08 69.26 -9.34
C PRO A 91 -6.73 69.25 -7.86
N SER A 92 -6.84 68.09 -7.21
CA SER A 92 -6.25 67.85 -5.89
C SER A 92 -5.17 66.77 -6.00
N SER A 93 -3.94 67.24 -5.85
CA SER A 93 -2.69 66.50 -5.80
C SER A 93 -2.50 65.81 -4.45
N VAL A 94 -2.81 64.52 -4.33
CA VAL A 94 -2.31 63.68 -3.23
C VAL A 94 -2.14 62.24 -3.72
N SER A 95 -1.08 61.94 -4.50
CA SER A 95 -0.76 60.55 -4.85
C SER A 95 0.70 60.28 -5.22
N SER A 96 1.69 60.90 -4.55
CA SER A 96 3.10 60.49 -4.73
C SER A 96 3.75 59.89 -3.48
N ALA A 97 3.31 60.23 -2.27
CA ALA A 97 3.95 59.74 -1.04
C ALA A 97 3.60 58.29 -0.66
N MET A 98 2.40 57.79 -1.02
CA MET A 98 1.99 56.41 -0.70
C MET A 98 2.52 55.36 -1.68
N ALA A 99 2.72 55.73 -2.95
CA ALA A 99 3.27 54.83 -3.96
C ALA A 99 4.75 54.47 -3.66
N SER A 100 5.51 55.42 -3.11
CA SER A 100 6.92 55.22 -2.75
C SER A 100 7.12 54.22 -1.59
N ARG A 101 6.26 54.26 -0.56
CA ARG A 101 6.35 53.35 0.60
C ARG A 101 5.93 51.91 0.27
N PHE A 102 4.99 51.73 -0.66
CA PHE A 102 4.58 50.41 -1.13
C PHE A 102 5.65 49.74 -2.01
N SER A 103 6.35 50.54 -2.84
CA SER A 103 7.42 50.04 -3.70
C SER A 103 8.63 49.54 -2.91
N LEU A 104 8.98 50.19 -1.79
CA LEU A 104 10.09 49.80 -0.92
C LEU A 104 9.82 48.50 -0.14
N LEU A 105 8.58 48.31 0.34
CA LEU A 105 8.18 47.08 1.03
C LEU A 105 8.13 45.87 0.09
N LEU A 106 7.66 46.07 -1.15
CA LEU A 106 7.64 45.01 -2.17
C LEU A 106 9.07 44.62 -2.58
N LEU A 107 9.96 45.60 -2.76
CA LEU A 107 11.37 45.37 -3.04
C LEU A 107 12.06 44.61 -1.89
N PHE A 108 11.76 44.95 -0.63
CA PHE A 108 12.31 44.25 0.54
C PHE A 108 11.88 42.78 0.59
N PHE A 109 10.60 42.49 0.30
CA PHE A 109 10.09 41.12 0.24
C PHE A 109 10.69 40.31 -0.91
N LEU A 110 10.85 40.93 -2.09
CA LEU A 110 11.48 40.28 -3.24
C LEU A 110 12.97 39.99 -2.98
N PHE A 111 13.67 40.88 -2.29
CA PHE A 111 15.08 40.67 -1.94
C PHE A 111 15.26 39.54 -0.93
N PHE A 112 14.38 39.45 0.08
CA PHE A 112 14.45 38.39 1.09
C PHE A 112 14.09 37.01 0.54
N SER A 113 13.07 36.95 -0.33
CA SER A 113 12.67 35.69 -0.99
C SER A 113 13.72 35.21 -1.99
N LEU A 114 14.36 36.12 -2.74
CA LEU A 114 15.44 35.76 -3.65
C LEU A 114 16.71 35.30 -2.89
N SER A 115 17.05 35.96 -1.78
CA SER A 115 18.17 35.55 -0.91
C SER A 115 17.95 34.17 -0.29
N PHE A 116 16.72 33.86 0.12
CA PHE A 116 16.35 32.54 0.66
C PHE A 116 16.45 31.44 -0.40
N VAL A 117 15.98 31.69 -1.63
CA VAL A 117 16.08 30.74 -2.74
C VAL A 117 17.52 30.50 -3.15
N ILE A 118 18.35 31.56 -3.25
CA ILE A 118 19.77 31.44 -3.59
C ILE A 118 20.52 30.65 -2.51
N THR A 119 20.32 30.98 -1.24
CA THR A 119 20.98 30.27 -0.13
C THR A 119 20.58 28.79 -0.08
N PHE A 120 19.31 28.49 -0.33
CA PHE A 120 18.80 27.12 -0.38
C PHE A 120 19.39 26.32 -1.56
N TYR A 121 19.55 26.94 -2.73
CA TYR A 121 20.09 26.30 -3.93
C TYR A 121 21.61 26.07 -3.86
N PHE A 122 22.37 27.00 -3.26
CA PHE A 122 23.82 26.86 -3.13
C PHE A 122 24.27 25.92 -2.00
N HIS A 123 23.43 25.72 -0.98
CA HIS A 123 23.72 24.74 0.09
C HIS A 123 23.21 23.32 -0.23
N ASN A 124 22.49 23.13 -1.34
CA ASN A 124 21.98 21.81 -1.77
C ASN A 124 22.10 21.64 -3.30
N PRO A 125 23.32 21.46 -3.85
CA PRO A 125 23.46 21.20 -5.29
C PRO A 125 22.83 19.83 -5.66
N PRO A 126 21.99 19.75 -6.70
CA PRO A 126 21.55 18.48 -7.24
C PRO A 126 22.73 17.77 -7.93
N VAL A 127 22.88 16.48 -7.62
CA VAL A 127 23.81 15.57 -8.31
C VAL A 127 23.37 15.45 -9.77
N VAL A 128 24.10 16.10 -10.67
CA VAL A 128 24.00 15.90 -12.12
C VAL A 128 24.98 14.79 -12.48
N LEU A 129 24.47 13.64 -12.95
CA LEU A 129 25.27 12.59 -13.54
C LEU A 129 25.25 12.74 -15.07
N ASP A 130 26.45 12.86 -15.63
CA ASP A 130 26.77 12.77 -17.05
C ASP A 130 26.30 11.44 -17.65
N PHE A 131 25.46 11.52 -18.69
CA PHE A 131 25.22 10.40 -19.61
C PHE A 131 25.09 10.93 -21.04
N LEU A 132 26.23 11.17 -21.69
CA LEU A 132 26.33 11.18 -23.15
C LEU A 132 27.55 10.36 -23.55
N SER A 133 27.35 9.07 -23.79
CA SER A 133 28.24 8.19 -24.55
C SER A 133 27.44 7.00 -25.07
N LEU A 134 26.85 7.17 -26.25
CA LEU A 134 26.35 6.09 -27.10
C LEU A 134 27.53 5.53 -27.91
N PRO A 135 27.70 4.21 -28.01
CA PRO A 135 28.38 3.63 -29.16
C PRO A 135 27.38 3.15 -30.21
N ALA A 136 27.83 3.28 -31.45
CA ALA A 136 27.16 2.98 -32.69
C ALA A 136 26.72 1.51 -32.80
N ILE A 137 25.56 1.33 -33.44
CA ILE A 137 25.11 0.07 -34.03
C ILE A 137 25.94 -0.15 -35.29
N ASP A 138 26.82 -1.15 -35.27
CA ASP A 138 27.52 -1.59 -36.48
C ASP A 138 26.82 -2.83 -37.06
N ARG A 139 26.33 -2.68 -38.29
CA ARG A 139 25.75 -3.74 -39.10
C ARG A 139 26.86 -4.36 -39.91
N HIS A 140 27.21 -5.62 -39.63
CA HIS A 140 27.89 -6.46 -40.60
C HIS A 140 27.15 -7.78 -40.78
N LEU A 141 26.34 -7.80 -41.84
CA LEU A 141 26.00 -9.00 -42.59
C LEU A 141 27.27 -9.46 -43.31
N SER A 142 27.71 -10.69 -43.07
CA SER A 142 28.56 -11.38 -44.03
C SER A 142 28.21 -12.86 -44.08
N SER A 143 27.77 -13.24 -45.26
CA SER A 143 27.56 -14.58 -45.77
C SER A 143 28.85 -15.39 -45.76
N SER A 144 28.79 -16.65 -45.29
CA SER A 144 29.63 -17.71 -45.84
C SER A 144 28.99 -19.08 -45.63
N ILE A 145 28.69 -19.71 -46.77
CA ILE A 145 28.44 -21.14 -46.93
C ILE A 145 29.82 -21.82 -46.97
N PRO A 146 30.00 -23.00 -46.35
CA PRO A 146 30.44 -24.13 -47.14
C PRO A 146 29.68 -25.44 -46.86
N SER A 147 29.61 -26.20 -47.94
CA SER A 147 29.05 -27.53 -48.15
C SER A 147 29.83 -28.68 -47.50
N ARG A 148 29.15 -29.85 -47.48
CA ARG A 148 29.63 -31.23 -47.23
C ARG A 148 29.96 -31.52 -45.76
N GLY A 149 29.40 -32.54 -45.12
CA GLY A 149 28.90 -33.81 -45.61
C GLY A 149 29.71 -34.91 -44.92
N SER A 150 29.20 -35.45 -43.81
CA SER A 150 29.61 -36.74 -43.28
C SER A 150 28.54 -37.31 -42.35
N ARG A 151 28.13 -38.53 -42.68
CA ARG A 151 27.17 -39.36 -41.97
C ARG A 151 27.76 -39.79 -40.63
N MET A 152 27.01 -39.62 -39.54
CA MET A 152 27.15 -40.44 -38.35
C MET A 152 25.80 -41.02 -37.97
N ALA A 153 25.84 -42.29 -37.58
CA ALA A 153 24.70 -43.13 -37.31
C ALA A 153 23.86 -42.59 -36.15
N VAL A 154 22.56 -42.42 -36.41
CA VAL A 154 21.55 -42.15 -35.37
C VAL A 154 21.16 -43.51 -34.78
N VAL A 155 21.60 -43.77 -33.56
CA VAL A 155 21.03 -44.81 -32.71
C VAL A 155 19.69 -44.27 -32.20
N THR A 156 18.60 -44.77 -32.74
CA THR A 156 17.25 -44.43 -32.30
C THR A 156 16.95 -45.16 -30.99
N HIS A 157 17.16 -44.51 -29.85
CA HIS A 157 16.46 -44.86 -28.63
C HIS A 157 15.07 -44.22 -28.68
N THR A 158 14.06 -45.04 -28.93
CA THR A 158 12.65 -44.69 -28.72
C THR A 158 12.41 -44.50 -27.21
N PRO A 159 12.03 -43.30 -26.73
CA PRO A 159 11.56 -43.15 -25.37
C PRO A 159 10.17 -43.76 -25.26
N SER A 160 10.00 -44.68 -24.31
CA SER A 160 8.71 -45.22 -23.89
C SER A 160 7.74 -44.08 -23.54
N PRO A 161 6.46 -44.16 -23.92
CA PRO A 161 5.49 -43.14 -23.51
C PRO A 161 5.38 -43.10 -21.98
N PRO A 162 5.31 -41.92 -21.35
CA PRO A 162 5.01 -41.83 -19.94
C PRO A 162 3.62 -42.43 -19.70
N SER A 163 3.55 -43.34 -18.73
CA SER A 163 2.30 -43.94 -18.24
C SER A 163 1.25 -42.86 -17.99
N PRO A 164 -0.03 -43.11 -18.33
CA PRO A 164 -1.09 -42.13 -18.11
C PRO A 164 -1.20 -41.84 -16.61
N VAL A 165 -0.88 -40.60 -16.23
CA VAL A 165 -1.21 -40.07 -14.92
C VAL A 165 -2.74 -40.12 -14.82
N SER A 166 -3.20 -40.94 -13.88
CA SER A 166 -4.60 -41.12 -13.52
C SER A 166 -5.25 -39.75 -13.29
N THR A 167 -6.11 -39.36 -14.22
CA THR A 167 -6.97 -38.18 -14.10
C THR A 167 -8.27 -38.57 -13.42
N SER A 168 -8.86 -37.59 -12.73
CA SER A 168 -10.21 -37.59 -12.19
C SER A 168 -10.37 -38.06 -10.74
N ALA A 169 -9.81 -37.29 -9.81
CA ALA A 169 -10.57 -36.97 -8.61
C ALA A 169 -11.25 -35.61 -8.83
N ALA A 170 -12.57 -35.62 -8.95
CA ALA A 170 -13.36 -34.39 -9.05
C ALA A 170 -13.15 -33.56 -7.79
N LEU A 171 -12.44 -32.44 -7.94
CA LEU A 171 -12.29 -31.45 -6.89
C LEU A 171 -13.70 -30.99 -6.44
N PRO A 172 -13.99 -30.92 -5.13
CA PRO A 172 -15.31 -30.63 -4.60
C PRO A 172 -15.86 -29.27 -5.04
N ALA A 173 -17.19 -29.20 -5.12
CA ALA A 173 -17.92 -28.09 -5.74
C ALA A 173 -17.91 -26.77 -4.94
N ALA A 174 -17.45 -26.76 -3.69
CA ALA A 174 -17.45 -25.60 -2.81
C ALA A 174 -16.05 -25.22 -2.31
N CYS A 175 -15.85 -23.93 -2.08
CA CYS A 175 -14.72 -23.35 -1.34
C CYS A 175 -14.66 -23.91 0.09
N GLY A 176 -13.48 -24.09 0.67
CA GLY A 176 -13.33 -24.82 1.94
C GLY A 176 -13.58 -26.32 1.78
N GLY A 177 -13.18 -26.88 0.63
CA GLY A 177 -13.50 -28.25 0.24
C GLY A 177 -12.30 -29.09 -0.15
N TYR A 178 -11.08 -28.54 -0.28
CA TYR A 178 -9.95 -29.29 -0.85
C TYR A 178 -9.67 -30.63 -0.14
N HIS A 179 -10.19 -30.86 1.08
CA HIS A 179 -10.22 -32.07 1.92
C HIS A 179 -10.33 -33.45 1.25
N SER A 180 -10.76 -33.54 -0.01
CA SER A 180 -11.04 -34.83 -0.67
C SER A 180 -10.36 -35.01 -2.03
N GLY A 181 -9.37 -34.19 -2.37
CA GLY A 181 -8.52 -34.40 -3.55
C GLY A 181 -7.22 -35.16 -3.23
N PRO A 182 -6.59 -35.85 -4.21
CA PRO A 182 -5.31 -36.56 -4.03
C PRO A 182 -4.15 -35.64 -3.59
N ALA A 183 -4.31 -34.32 -3.69
CA ALA A 183 -3.38 -33.32 -3.14
C ALA A 183 -3.44 -33.22 -1.60
N VAL A 184 -4.55 -33.59 -0.95
CA VAL A 184 -4.68 -33.58 0.54
C VAL A 184 -3.99 -34.78 1.19
N SER A 185 -3.76 -35.84 0.43
CA SER A 185 -3.00 -37.02 0.88
C SER A 185 -1.49 -36.93 0.66
N ALA A 186 -0.97 -35.81 0.13
CA ALA A 186 0.47 -35.62 0.01
C ALA A 186 1.06 -35.29 1.40
N PRO A 187 1.94 -36.12 1.99
CA PRO A 187 2.41 -35.98 3.37
C PRO A 187 3.22 -34.70 3.67
N ASN A 188 3.45 -33.85 2.67
CA ASN A 188 4.35 -32.69 2.74
C ASN A 188 3.64 -31.33 2.68
N PHE A 189 2.30 -31.28 2.60
CA PHE A 189 1.55 -30.03 2.48
C PHE A 189 0.82 -29.69 3.78
N ASN A 190 0.98 -28.45 4.24
CA ASN A 190 0.41 -27.97 5.51
C ASN A 190 -1.05 -27.55 5.35
N PHE A 191 -1.89 -28.43 4.80
CA PHE A 191 -3.28 -28.11 4.48
C PHE A 191 -4.11 -27.81 5.75
N THR A 192 -4.09 -28.72 6.71
CA THR A 192 -4.91 -28.62 7.94
C THR A 192 -4.54 -27.39 8.77
N ASP A 193 -3.25 -27.12 8.95
CA ASP A 193 -2.78 -25.94 9.70
C ASP A 193 -3.18 -24.65 9.00
N ARG A 194 -3.07 -24.62 7.67
CA ARG A 194 -3.46 -23.45 6.87
C ARG A 194 -4.96 -23.21 6.91
N GLU A 195 -5.76 -24.26 6.89
CA GLU A 195 -7.21 -24.16 7.08
C GLU A 195 -7.57 -23.61 8.47
N LYS A 196 -6.98 -24.17 9.53
CA LYS A 196 -7.21 -23.69 10.90
C LYS A 196 -6.89 -22.20 11.01
N LEU A 197 -5.74 -21.79 10.44
CA LEU A 197 -5.33 -20.39 10.36
C LEU A 197 -6.36 -19.53 9.61
N TYR A 198 -6.86 -19.97 8.45
CA TYR A 198 -7.85 -19.21 7.69
C TYR A 198 -9.20 -19.08 8.39
N ASN A 199 -9.65 -20.13 9.09
CA ASN A 199 -10.86 -20.09 9.90
C ASN A 199 -10.71 -19.08 11.05
N GLU A 200 -9.56 -19.10 11.73
CA GLU A 200 -9.25 -18.14 12.79
C GLU A 200 -9.21 -16.70 12.25
N MET A 201 -8.49 -16.46 11.16
CA MET A 201 -8.43 -15.15 10.51
C MET A 201 -9.81 -14.66 10.07
N GLY A 202 -10.66 -15.55 9.53
CA GLY A 202 -12.02 -15.22 9.10
C GLY A 202 -12.95 -14.85 10.26
N SER A 203 -12.80 -15.52 11.40
CA SER A 203 -13.60 -15.27 12.60
C SER A 203 -13.25 -13.95 13.32
N ASN A 204 -12.06 -13.38 13.07
CA ASN A 204 -11.63 -12.14 13.73
C ASN A 204 -12.58 -10.97 13.48
N LEU A 205 -13.12 -10.85 12.26
CA LEU A 205 -14.06 -9.77 11.95
C LEU A 205 -15.37 -9.89 12.75
N GLU A 206 -15.86 -11.10 12.96
CA GLU A 206 -17.05 -11.35 13.81
C GLU A 206 -16.75 -11.08 15.28
N ARG A 207 -15.60 -11.54 15.80
CA ARG A 207 -15.22 -11.38 17.20
C ARG A 207 -14.86 -9.95 17.60
N ARG A 208 -14.05 -9.28 16.78
CA ARG A 208 -13.45 -7.97 17.10
C ARG A 208 -14.16 -6.80 16.41
N GLY A 209 -15.01 -7.08 15.43
CA GLY A 209 -15.60 -6.06 14.57
C GLY A 209 -14.60 -5.40 13.60
N PRO A 210 -15.07 -4.43 12.81
CA PRO A 210 -14.26 -3.68 11.86
C PRO A 210 -13.51 -2.53 12.56
N LEU A 211 -12.42 -2.85 13.27
CA LEU A 211 -11.59 -1.89 13.99
C LEU A 211 -11.10 -0.72 13.13
N PHE A 212 -10.88 -0.94 11.84
CA PHE A 212 -10.52 0.13 10.90
C PHE A 212 -11.54 1.27 10.82
N LEU A 213 -12.79 1.04 11.22
CA LEU A 213 -13.84 2.07 11.30
C LEU A 213 -13.82 2.82 12.64
N THR A 214 -13.41 2.16 13.72
CA THR A 214 -13.49 2.71 15.09
C THR A 214 -12.17 3.34 15.53
N THR A 215 -11.06 2.66 15.33
CA THR A 215 -9.71 3.12 15.71
C THR A 215 -8.96 3.75 14.54
N GLY A 216 -9.40 3.50 13.30
CA GLY A 216 -8.69 3.91 12.09
C GLY A 216 -7.38 3.14 11.85
N GLU A 217 -7.13 2.11 12.67
CA GLU A 217 -5.97 1.25 12.56
C GLU A 217 -6.03 0.40 11.30
N THR A 218 -4.88 0.26 10.67
CA THR A 218 -4.65 -0.61 9.54
C THR A 218 -3.51 -1.59 9.87
N THR A 219 -3.11 -2.40 8.91
CA THR A 219 -2.01 -3.36 9.06
C THR A 219 -0.72 -2.69 9.55
N GLN A 220 0.04 -3.39 10.40
CA GLN A 220 1.37 -2.98 10.88
C GLN A 220 1.36 -1.69 11.73
N SER A 221 0.34 -1.50 12.57
CA SER A 221 0.23 -0.39 13.52
C SER A 221 0.21 1.02 12.89
N LEU A 222 -0.11 1.10 11.59
CA LEU A 222 -0.28 2.34 10.86
C LEU A 222 -1.76 2.78 10.92
N LYS A 223 -2.04 4.07 10.69
CA LYS A 223 -3.42 4.57 10.53
C LYS A 223 -3.78 4.77 9.06
N ILE A 224 -5.06 4.65 8.70
CA ILE A 224 -5.53 4.92 7.34
C ILE A 224 -5.13 6.34 6.88
N SER A 225 -5.23 7.32 7.76
CA SER A 225 -4.85 8.72 7.49
C SER A 225 -3.35 8.90 7.21
N ASP A 226 -2.52 7.96 7.66
CA ASP A 226 -1.08 7.99 7.42
C ASP A 226 -0.73 7.44 6.04
N LEU A 227 -1.63 6.68 5.42
CA LEU A 227 -1.37 5.98 4.16
C LEU A 227 -2.12 6.56 2.98
N PHE A 228 -3.27 7.20 3.20
CA PHE A 228 -4.16 7.64 2.12
C PHE A 228 -4.69 9.05 2.31
N VAL A 229 -4.88 9.75 1.20
CA VAL A 229 -5.69 10.96 1.09
C VAL A 229 -6.89 10.66 0.19
N ILE A 230 -8.08 10.99 0.68
CA ILE A 230 -9.30 10.99 -0.11
C ILE A 230 -9.47 12.39 -0.71
N ILE A 231 -9.39 12.48 -2.04
CA ILE A 231 -9.54 13.73 -2.77
C ILE A 231 -11.03 14.05 -2.85
N GLN A 232 -11.47 15.01 -2.03
CA GLN A 232 -12.90 15.34 -1.87
C GLN A 232 -13.59 15.75 -3.18
N SER A 233 -12.85 16.36 -4.13
CA SER A 233 -13.44 16.87 -5.38
C SER A 233 -13.93 15.78 -6.34
N ASN A 234 -13.37 14.57 -6.28
CA ASN A 234 -13.71 13.47 -7.18
C ASN A 234 -13.84 12.11 -6.48
N GLY A 235 -13.76 12.10 -5.14
CA GLY A 235 -13.77 10.88 -4.34
C GLY A 235 -12.64 9.91 -4.68
N SER A 236 -11.52 10.34 -5.25
CA SER A 236 -10.42 9.42 -5.55
C SER A 236 -9.52 9.21 -4.34
N VAL A 237 -9.04 7.98 -4.14
CA VAL A 237 -8.07 7.65 -3.11
C VAL A 237 -6.68 7.72 -3.71
N ARG A 238 -5.78 8.45 -3.05
CA ARG A 238 -4.36 8.49 -3.42
C ARG A 238 -3.50 8.04 -2.23
N PRO A 239 -2.52 7.14 -2.43
CA PRO A 239 -1.57 6.80 -1.39
C PRO A 239 -0.67 8.01 -1.08
N ILE A 240 -0.14 8.05 0.13
CA ILE A 240 0.87 9.02 0.56
C ILE A 240 2.23 8.30 0.52
N PRO A 241 3.06 8.54 -0.49
CA PRO A 241 4.40 7.96 -0.53
C PRO A 241 5.22 8.46 0.67
N LYS A 242 5.88 7.53 1.36
CA LYS A 242 6.74 7.83 2.49
C LYS A 242 8.09 7.14 2.27
N PRO A 243 9.10 7.87 1.79
CA PRO A 243 10.44 7.32 1.63
C PRO A 243 10.97 6.76 2.95
N LEU A 244 11.60 5.59 2.87
CA LEU A 244 12.25 4.95 3.99
C LEU A 244 13.73 5.32 4.00
N MET A 245 14.28 5.56 5.20
CA MET A 245 15.72 5.73 5.39
C MET A 245 16.48 4.43 5.07
N HIS A 246 15.89 3.29 5.41
CA HIS A 246 16.40 1.97 5.10
C HIS A 246 15.31 1.18 4.36
N PRO A 247 15.60 0.66 3.16
CA PRO A 247 14.62 -0.11 2.41
C PRO A 247 14.13 -1.34 3.18
N VAL A 248 12.83 -1.62 3.07
CA VAL A 248 12.28 -2.92 3.48
C VAL A 248 12.63 -3.93 2.41
N ARG A 249 13.31 -5.01 2.80
CA ARG A 249 13.79 -6.04 1.88
C ARG A 249 12.96 -7.30 2.08
N ALA A 250 12.26 -7.71 1.03
CA ALA A 250 11.29 -8.78 1.09
C ALA A 250 11.46 -9.76 -0.07
N THR A 251 11.08 -11.02 0.18
CA THR A 251 10.97 -12.06 -0.83
C THR A 251 9.50 -12.45 -0.98
N LEU A 252 9.04 -12.55 -2.22
CA LEU A 252 7.64 -12.83 -2.56
C LEU A 252 7.52 -13.75 -3.76
N LEU A 253 6.40 -14.48 -3.84
CA LEU A 253 6.00 -15.19 -5.06
C LEU A 253 5.12 -14.25 -5.88
N TYR A 254 5.48 -14.07 -7.14
CA TYR A 254 4.75 -13.18 -8.04
C TYR A 254 3.52 -13.85 -8.64
N ILE A 255 2.39 -13.14 -8.68
CA ILE A 255 1.18 -13.57 -9.39
C ILE A 255 1.14 -12.88 -10.74
N GLU A 256 1.04 -13.68 -11.81
CA GLU A 256 0.99 -13.17 -13.18
C GLU A 256 -0.16 -12.15 -13.38
N PRO A 257 0.07 -11.07 -14.15
CA PRO A 257 -0.95 -10.04 -14.38
C PRO A 257 -2.28 -10.56 -14.92
N ALA A 258 -2.30 -11.61 -15.74
CA ALA A 258 -3.53 -12.17 -16.30
C ALA A 258 -4.49 -12.68 -15.19
N VAL A 259 -3.94 -13.41 -14.21
CA VAL A 259 -4.67 -13.85 -13.03
C VAL A 259 -5.04 -12.64 -12.17
N GLY A 260 -4.12 -11.69 -11.99
CA GLY A 260 -4.37 -10.52 -11.18
C GLY A 260 -5.46 -9.59 -11.71
N ILE A 261 -5.52 -9.38 -13.02
CA ILE A 261 -6.60 -8.62 -13.68
C ILE A 261 -7.95 -9.31 -13.46
N THR A 262 -7.99 -10.65 -13.51
CA THR A 262 -9.21 -11.43 -13.25
C THR A 262 -9.73 -11.19 -11.83
N ILE A 263 -8.85 -11.31 -10.84
CA ILE A 263 -9.15 -11.03 -9.43
C ILE A 263 -9.65 -9.59 -9.27
N TRP A 264 -8.86 -8.62 -9.74
CA TRP A 264 -9.14 -7.21 -9.58
C TRP A 264 -10.51 -6.82 -10.15
N ARG A 265 -10.87 -7.35 -11.33
CA ARG A 265 -12.17 -7.09 -11.95
C ARG A 265 -13.33 -7.59 -11.10
N VAL A 266 -13.27 -8.83 -10.62
CA VAL A 266 -14.31 -9.41 -9.77
C VAL A 266 -14.40 -8.68 -8.43
N VAL A 267 -13.25 -8.40 -7.81
CA VAL A 267 -13.16 -7.66 -6.55
C VAL A 267 -13.81 -6.29 -6.69
N LYS A 268 -13.45 -5.53 -7.73
CA LYS A 268 -14.02 -4.20 -7.97
C LYS A 268 -15.52 -4.24 -8.25
N GLN A 269 -16.00 -5.23 -8.99
CA GLN A 269 -17.43 -5.40 -9.28
C GLN A 269 -18.24 -5.67 -8.01
N VAL A 270 -17.82 -6.63 -7.19
CA VAL A 270 -18.55 -6.98 -5.96
C VAL A 270 -18.48 -5.86 -4.94
N ILE A 271 -17.30 -5.28 -4.72
CA ILE A 271 -17.10 -4.24 -3.70
C ILE A 271 -17.87 -2.94 -4.05
N ALA A 272 -18.05 -2.62 -5.34
CA ALA A 272 -18.78 -1.44 -5.79
C ALA A 272 -20.26 -1.43 -5.33
N GLU A 273 -20.85 -2.58 -5.02
CA GLU A 273 -22.22 -2.67 -4.47
C GLU A 273 -22.29 -2.25 -3.00
N TYR A 274 -21.16 -2.27 -2.28
CA TYR A 274 -21.09 -2.03 -0.84
C TYR A 274 -20.41 -0.71 -0.48
N PHE A 275 -19.70 -0.05 -1.41
CA PHE A 275 -18.91 1.12 -1.09
C PHE A 275 -19.07 2.23 -2.13
N PRO A 276 -19.19 3.49 -1.69
CA PRO A 276 -19.17 4.62 -2.59
C PRO A 276 -17.78 4.78 -3.23
N GLN A 277 -17.72 5.58 -4.30
CA GLN A 277 -16.46 6.01 -4.88
C GLN A 277 -15.60 6.67 -3.81
N GLY A 278 -14.34 6.22 -3.68
CA GLY A 278 -13.41 6.73 -2.67
C GLY A 278 -13.38 5.97 -1.36
N GLY A 279 -14.26 5.00 -1.18
CA GLY A 279 -14.29 4.19 0.03
C GLY A 279 -13.25 3.06 0.09
N VAL A 280 -12.53 2.82 -1.00
CA VAL A 280 -11.69 1.62 -1.18
C VAL A 280 -10.42 1.94 -1.96
N TRP A 281 -9.28 1.47 -1.44
CA TRP A 281 -8.04 1.34 -2.19
C TRP A 281 -7.97 -0.04 -2.82
N TYR A 282 -7.96 -0.10 -4.15
CA TYR A 282 -7.76 -1.36 -4.87
C TYR A 282 -6.27 -1.54 -5.15
N GLN A 283 -5.75 -2.71 -4.82
CA GLN A 283 -4.37 -3.07 -5.13
C GLN A 283 -4.16 -3.11 -6.65
N ASP A 284 -2.96 -2.77 -7.10
CA ASP A 284 -2.59 -2.87 -8.50
C ASP A 284 -2.58 -4.35 -8.96
N PRO A 285 -3.35 -4.75 -9.98
CA PRO A 285 -3.34 -6.12 -10.49
C PRO A 285 -1.96 -6.57 -11.02
N GLN A 286 -1.07 -5.64 -11.38
CA GLN A 286 0.31 -5.97 -11.79
C GLN A 286 1.24 -6.26 -10.61
N MET A 287 0.80 -5.96 -9.39
CA MET A 287 1.59 -6.05 -8.16
C MET A 287 1.04 -7.11 -7.20
N PHE A 288 0.12 -7.97 -7.63
CA PHE A 288 -0.33 -9.07 -6.78
C PHE A 288 0.80 -10.07 -6.54
N HIS A 289 0.90 -10.49 -5.29
CA HIS A 289 1.96 -11.36 -4.82
C HIS A 289 1.51 -12.15 -3.59
N VAL A 290 2.32 -13.14 -3.23
CA VAL A 290 2.30 -13.79 -1.92
C VAL A 290 3.59 -13.43 -1.20
N SER A 291 3.49 -12.68 -0.10
CA SER A 291 4.65 -12.35 0.73
C SER A 291 5.17 -13.60 1.43
N LEU A 292 6.44 -13.93 1.24
CA LEU A 292 7.06 -15.10 1.86
C LEU A 292 7.84 -14.72 3.11
N TYR A 293 8.85 -13.87 2.95
CA TYR A 293 9.86 -13.64 3.99
C TYR A 293 10.40 -12.21 3.91
N HIS A 294 10.72 -11.63 5.06
CA HIS A 294 11.30 -10.29 5.14
C HIS A 294 12.72 -10.37 5.70
N ALA A 295 13.70 -9.91 4.92
CA ALA A 295 15.09 -9.73 5.36
C ALA A 295 15.26 -8.43 6.18
N SER A 296 14.32 -7.49 6.06
CA SER A 296 14.16 -6.36 6.97
C SER A 296 12.69 -5.95 7.03
N ASN A 297 12.28 -5.22 8.08
CA ASN A 297 10.95 -4.62 8.11
C ASN A 297 11.02 -3.17 8.62
N HIS A 298 9.89 -2.45 8.62
CA HIS A 298 9.87 -1.02 8.97
C HIS A 298 9.79 -0.76 10.49
N ILE A 299 9.55 -1.80 11.30
CA ILE A 299 9.57 -1.74 12.77
C ILE A 299 11.00 -2.05 13.25
N ASP A 300 11.54 -3.17 12.79
CA ASP A 300 12.92 -3.61 13.00
C ASP A 300 13.71 -3.45 11.70
N THR A 301 14.17 -2.22 11.47
CA THR A 301 14.91 -1.87 10.26
C THR A 301 16.32 -2.42 10.35
N VAL A 302 16.66 -3.34 9.44
CA VAL A 302 18.02 -3.87 9.29
C VAL A 302 18.69 -3.15 8.11
N PRO A 303 19.60 -2.18 8.32
CA PRO A 303 20.36 -1.58 7.22
C PRO A 303 21.23 -2.64 6.54
N ALA A 304 21.42 -2.51 5.23
CA ALA A 304 22.30 -3.38 4.45
C ALA A 304 23.12 -2.56 3.46
N THR A 305 24.40 -2.90 3.35
CA THR A 305 25.29 -2.40 2.31
C THR A 305 24.99 -3.05 0.96
N THR A 306 25.55 -2.51 -0.14
CA THR A 306 25.41 -3.13 -1.46
C THR A 306 25.91 -4.58 -1.49
N SER A 307 27.03 -4.87 -0.83
CA SER A 307 27.58 -6.24 -0.74
C SER A 307 26.61 -7.20 -0.06
N GLU A 308 25.98 -6.76 1.03
CA GLU A 308 25.01 -7.60 1.76
C GLU A 308 23.72 -7.79 0.97
N ILE A 309 23.29 -6.77 0.21
CA ILE A 309 22.16 -6.89 -0.72
C ILE A 309 22.50 -7.91 -1.82
N ASP A 310 23.73 -7.92 -2.33
CA ASP A 310 24.18 -8.90 -3.33
C ASP A 310 24.24 -10.32 -2.73
N GLU A 311 24.67 -10.48 -1.48
CA GLU A 311 24.62 -11.75 -0.76
C GLU A 311 23.19 -12.25 -0.54
N GLU A 312 22.28 -11.39 -0.07
CA GLU A 312 20.84 -11.67 0.06
C GLU A 312 20.25 -12.08 -1.30
N THR A 313 20.57 -11.32 -2.36
CA THR A 313 20.13 -11.58 -3.74
C THR A 313 20.60 -12.96 -4.22
N ASN A 314 21.87 -13.29 -4.01
CA ASN A 314 22.44 -14.58 -4.39
C ASN A 314 21.82 -15.74 -3.59
N ALA A 315 21.51 -15.53 -2.31
CA ALA A 315 20.79 -16.50 -1.49
C ALA A 315 19.39 -16.77 -2.03
N VAL A 316 18.62 -15.73 -2.37
CA VAL A 316 17.29 -15.88 -2.98
C VAL A 316 17.39 -16.60 -4.32
N ALA A 317 18.38 -16.28 -5.15
CA ALA A 317 18.59 -16.97 -6.43
C ALA A 317 18.84 -18.47 -6.24
N ARG A 318 19.65 -18.88 -5.25
CA ARG A 318 19.87 -20.30 -4.93
C ARG A 318 18.59 -20.99 -4.45
N VAL A 319 17.80 -20.33 -3.61
CA VAL A 319 16.51 -20.86 -3.14
C VAL A 319 15.54 -21.01 -4.31
N ALA A 320 15.51 -20.04 -5.23
CA ALA A 320 14.64 -20.08 -6.41
C ALA A 320 14.96 -21.29 -7.30
N ARG A 321 16.25 -21.49 -7.64
CA ARG A 321 16.68 -22.62 -8.49
C ARG A 321 16.29 -23.97 -7.90
N THR A 322 16.50 -24.15 -6.60
CA THR A 322 16.23 -25.41 -5.89
C THR A 322 14.77 -25.61 -5.48
N SER A 323 13.89 -24.68 -5.86
CA SER A 323 12.46 -24.74 -5.57
C SER A 323 11.66 -24.87 -6.86
N CYS A 324 10.57 -25.61 -6.77
CA CYS A 324 9.67 -25.85 -7.87
C CYS A 324 8.64 -24.74 -8.03
N PRO A 325 8.21 -24.44 -9.28
CA PRO A 325 7.03 -23.61 -9.53
C PRO A 325 5.85 -24.06 -8.67
N VAL A 326 5.13 -23.09 -8.11
CA VAL A 326 4.07 -23.33 -7.12
C VAL A 326 2.72 -23.14 -7.79
N VAL A 327 1.88 -24.17 -7.78
CA VAL A 327 0.49 -24.07 -8.25
C VAL A 327 -0.41 -23.90 -7.04
N ILE A 328 -1.11 -22.77 -6.99
CA ILE A 328 -2.07 -22.47 -5.93
C ILE A 328 -3.47 -22.34 -6.47
N ALA A 329 -4.46 -22.52 -5.61
CA ALA A 329 -5.85 -22.22 -5.92
C ALA A 329 -6.52 -21.43 -4.79
N LEU A 330 -7.33 -20.45 -5.16
CA LEU A 330 -8.00 -19.61 -4.18
C LEU A 330 -9.02 -20.47 -3.40
N ASP A 331 -8.91 -20.44 -2.08
CA ASP A 331 -9.82 -21.14 -1.17
C ASP A 331 -10.93 -20.24 -0.68
N ARG A 332 -10.60 -19.02 -0.22
CA ARG A 332 -11.60 -18.06 0.25
C ARG A 332 -11.07 -16.64 0.25
N VAL A 333 -11.97 -15.69 0.38
CA VAL A 333 -11.67 -14.28 0.61
C VAL A 333 -12.11 -13.91 2.01
N ILE A 334 -11.24 -13.22 2.74
CA ILE A 334 -11.48 -12.77 4.11
C ILE A 334 -11.35 -11.24 4.14
N VAL A 335 -12.18 -10.60 4.97
CA VAL A 335 -12.01 -9.21 5.36
C VAL A 335 -11.49 -9.19 6.79
N THR A 336 -10.32 -8.59 7.01
CA THR A 336 -9.74 -8.47 8.35
C THR A 336 -10.40 -7.35 9.14
N SER A 337 -10.26 -7.39 10.47
CA SER A 337 -10.69 -6.27 11.36
C SER A 337 -9.97 -4.95 11.03
N THR A 338 -8.81 -4.99 10.38
CA THR A 338 -8.04 -3.83 9.90
C THR A 338 -8.44 -3.37 8.50
N GLY A 339 -9.52 -3.90 7.94
CA GLY A 339 -10.08 -3.48 6.66
C GLY A 339 -9.32 -4.00 5.43
N ALA A 340 -8.40 -4.96 5.58
CA ALA A 340 -7.75 -5.61 4.44
C ALA A 340 -8.68 -6.69 3.86
N VAL A 341 -8.89 -6.66 2.54
CA VAL A 341 -9.55 -7.72 1.79
C VAL A 341 -8.47 -8.62 1.23
N ILE A 342 -8.37 -9.86 1.70
CA ILE A 342 -7.31 -10.78 1.35
C ILE A 342 -7.87 -12.06 0.73
N GLY A 343 -7.20 -12.52 -0.33
CA GLY A 343 -7.40 -13.86 -0.86
C GLY A 343 -6.51 -14.86 -0.13
N CYS A 344 -7.11 -15.93 0.37
CA CYS A 344 -6.45 -17.05 1.03
C CYS A 344 -6.37 -18.23 0.06
N TRP A 345 -5.17 -18.78 -0.11
CA TRP A 345 -4.88 -19.76 -1.15
C TRP A 345 -4.48 -21.11 -0.57
N GLN A 346 -4.77 -22.19 -1.28
CA GLN A 346 -4.26 -23.52 -0.98
C GLN A 346 -3.23 -23.94 -2.02
N LEU A 347 -2.24 -24.70 -1.56
CA LEU A 347 -1.24 -25.30 -2.43
C LEU A 347 -1.83 -26.52 -3.13
N LEU A 348 -1.65 -26.61 -4.44
CA LEU A 348 -2.03 -27.77 -5.25
C LEU A 348 -0.83 -28.59 -5.68
N ASP A 349 0.29 -27.93 -6.00
CA ASP A 349 1.51 -28.56 -6.47
C ASP A 349 2.74 -27.64 -6.29
N GLY A 350 3.93 -28.19 -6.32
CA GLY A 350 5.21 -27.46 -6.22
C GLY A 350 5.81 -27.43 -4.81
N THR A 351 6.73 -26.49 -4.58
CA THR A 351 7.38 -26.35 -3.27
C THR A 351 6.46 -25.69 -2.26
N GLU A 352 6.29 -26.33 -1.10
CA GLU A 352 5.47 -25.81 0.00
C GLU A 352 6.02 -24.47 0.52
N PRO A 353 5.20 -23.40 0.61
CA PRO A 353 5.63 -22.09 1.12
C PRO A 353 6.31 -22.12 2.49
N ALA A 354 5.93 -23.02 3.40
CA ALA A 354 6.64 -23.19 4.66
C ALA A 354 8.10 -23.65 4.46
N GLN A 355 8.34 -24.54 3.48
CA GLN A 355 9.70 -24.97 3.11
C GLN A 355 10.48 -23.83 2.44
N LEU A 356 9.85 -23.06 1.55
CA LEU A 356 10.47 -21.85 0.97
C LEU A 356 10.91 -20.88 2.06
N ARG A 357 10.04 -20.59 3.04
CA ARG A 357 10.37 -19.73 4.19
C ARG A 357 11.53 -20.29 5.01
N LYS A 358 11.56 -21.59 5.27
CA LYS A 358 12.67 -22.25 5.97
C LYS A 358 14.00 -22.09 5.21
N ARG A 359 13.99 -22.35 3.90
CA ARG A 359 15.18 -22.18 3.04
C ARG A 359 15.66 -20.73 2.99
N LEU A 360 14.73 -19.77 2.90
CA LEU A 360 15.05 -18.34 2.96
C LEU A 360 15.65 -17.95 4.31
N ARG A 361 15.06 -18.39 5.43
CA ARG A 361 15.59 -18.16 6.78
C ARG A 361 17.02 -18.68 6.93
N SER A 362 17.30 -19.88 6.41
CA SER A 362 18.65 -20.47 6.48
C SER A 362 19.65 -19.82 5.52
N GLY A 363 19.18 -19.22 4.42
CA GLY A 363 20.05 -18.65 3.39
C GLY A 363 20.32 -17.15 3.51
N LEU A 364 19.41 -16.38 4.11
CA LEU A 364 19.52 -14.92 4.18
C LEU A 364 20.37 -14.47 5.37
N PRO A 365 21.41 -13.65 5.15
CA PRO A 365 22.20 -13.08 6.24
C PRO A 365 21.38 -12.08 7.05
N ARG A 366 21.63 -12.03 8.36
CA ARG A 366 21.12 -11.01 9.31
C ARG A 366 19.59 -10.76 9.27
N SER A 367 18.79 -11.73 8.83
CA SER A 367 17.33 -11.55 8.78
C SER A 367 16.73 -11.47 10.20
N PRO A 368 15.67 -10.65 10.43
CA PRO A 368 14.99 -10.58 11.71
C PRO A 368 14.53 -11.95 12.21
N GLN A 369 14.76 -12.21 13.50
CA GLN A 369 14.38 -13.49 14.13
C GLN A 369 12.86 -13.70 14.15
N LYS A 370 12.12 -12.61 14.35
CA LYS A 370 10.65 -12.57 14.34
C LYS A 370 10.16 -12.18 12.94
N GLN A 371 9.39 -13.07 12.32
CA GLN A 371 8.76 -12.82 11.02
C GLN A 371 7.31 -12.36 11.22
N MET A 372 6.85 -11.44 10.38
CA MET A 372 5.47 -10.90 10.44
C MET A 372 4.41 -11.86 9.87
N ASN A 373 4.82 -12.93 9.18
CA ASN A 373 3.91 -13.88 8.54
C ASN A 373 3.95 -15.24 9.26
N ASN A 374 2.78 -15.83 9.46
CA ASN A 374 2.66 -17.22 9.88
C ASN A 374 3.29 -18.15 8.81
N GLN A 375 3.96 -19.21 9.26
CA GLN A 375 4.74 -20.12 8.41
C GLN A 375 3.94 -20.76 7.27
N VAL A 376 2.64 -21.04 7.46
CA VAL A 376 1.81 -21.76 6.48
C VAL A 376 0.93 -20.85 5.64
N LEU A 377 0.88 -19.55 5.96
CA LEU A 377 0.01 -18.56 5.32
C LEU A 377 0.35 -18.41 3.83
N ILE A 378 -0.64 -18.54 2.96
CA ILE A 378 -0.56 -18.14 1.55
C ILE A 378 -1.67 -17.12 1.34
N HIS A 379 -1.32 -15.84 1.20
CA HIS A 379 -2.32 -14.80 1.00
C HIS A 379 -1.87 -13.76 -0.01
N THR A 380 -2.86 -13.08 -0.60
CA THR A 380 -2.66 -11.91 -1.46
C THR A 380 -3.63 -10.84 -1.00
N SER A 381 -3.15 -9.62 -0.80
CA SER A 381 -4.02 -8.48 -0.50
C SER A 381 -4.68 -7.95 -1.77
N PHE A 382 -6.01 -7.92 -1.82
CA PHE A 382 -6.80 -7.48 -2.98
C PHE A 382 -7.21 -6.02 -2.92
N ALA A 383 -7.63 -5.56 -1.74
CA ALA A 383 -8.08 -4.21 -1.52
C ALA A 383 -7.94 -3.83 -0.04
N ARG A 384 -8.07 -2.54 0.24
CA ARG A 384 -8.21 -1.99 1.57
C ARG A 384 -9.44 -1.11 1.66
N LEU A 385 -10.28 -1.40 2.64
CA LEU A 385 -11.50 -0.67 2.96
C LEU A 385 -11.13 0.53 3.83
N LEU A 386 -11.64 1.71 3.45
CA LEU A 386 -11.24 2.98 4.07
C LEU A 386 -12.38 3.68 4.80
N VAL A 387 -13.62 3.29 4.50
CA VAL A 387 -14.85 3.86 5.07
C VAL A 387 -15.83 2.74 5.43
N ALA A 388 -16.95 3.05 6.06
CA ALA A 388 -17.98 2.07 6.36
C ALA A 388 -18.71 1.58 5.08
N PRO A 389 -19.10 0.29 5.01
CA PRO A 389 -19.95 -0.20 3.92
C PRO A 389 -21.33 0.45 3.99
N THR A 390 -21.91 0.70 2.83
CA THR A 390 -23.30 1.11 2.65
C THR A 390 -24.17 -0.09 2.29
N SER A 391 -25.45 -0.08 2.68
CA SER A 391 -26.39 -1.12 2.25
C SER A 391 -26.56 -1.07 0.72
N PRO A 392 -26.46 -2.21 0.01
CA PRO A 392 -26.71 -2.28 -1.44
C PRO A 392 -28.14 -1.90 -1.83
N ASN A 393 -29.10 -2.00 -0.89
CA ASN A 393 -30.50 -1.61 -1.07
C ASN A 393 -30.96 -0.70 0.09
N PRO A 394 -30.97 0.63 -0.11
CA PRO A 394 -31.37 1.58 0.93
C PRO A 394 -32.90 1.77 1.09
N VAL A 395 -33.71 1.10 0.26
CA VAL A 395 -35.15 1.39 0.09
C VAL A 395 -36.07 0.64 1.06
N LEU A 396 -35.57 -0.38 1.75
CA LEU A 396 -36.31 -1.06 2.80
C LEU A 396 -35.71 -0.64 4.15
N GLN A 397 -36.48 0.14 4.92
CA GLN A 397 -36.12 0.59 6.25
C GLN A 397 -37.14 0.03 7.25
N GLY A 398 -36.92 -1.20 7.71
CA GLY A 398 -37.59 -1.80 8.86
C GLY A 398 -36.64 -2.08 10.04
N GLN A 399 -37.18 -2.24 11.26
CA GLN A 399 -36.39 -2.56 12.46
C GLN A 399 -35.63 -3.91 12.39
N ALA A 400 -36.12 -4.87 11.60
CA ALA A 400 -35.43 -6.15 11.36
C ALA A 400 -34.19 -5.99 10.45
N GLU A 401 -34.15 -4.96 9.61
CA GLU A 401 -33.04 -4.69 8.67
C GLU A 401 -31.92 -3.84 9.29
N ALA A 402 -32.18 -3.12 10.40
CA ALA A 402 -31.13 -2.43 11.16
C ALA A 402 -30.03 -3.42 11.63
N GLN A 403 -30.42 -4.65 11.95
CA GLN A 403 -29.51 -5.75 12.29
C GLN A 403 -28.78 -6.29 11.05
N GLU A 404 -29.33 -6.15 9.84
CA GLU A 404 -28.75 -6.61 8.56
C GLU A 404 -27.81 -5.55 7.95
N SER A 405 -28.04 -4.27 8.24
CA SER A 405 -27.16 -3.14 7.89
C SER A 405 -25.94 -2.99 8.79
N HIS A 406 -25.76 -3.85 9.80
CA HIS A 406 -24.59 -3.78 10.68
C HIS A 406 -23.30 -3.96 9.84
N PRO A 407 -22.31 -3.04 9.93
CA PRO A 407 -21.12 -3.06 9.08
C PRO A 407 -20.44 -4.42 8.99
N THR A 408 -20.26 -5.10 10.13
CA THR A 408 -19.71 -6.47 10.19
C THR A 408 -20.45 -7.45 9.28
N LYS A 409 -21.80 -7.46 9.31
CA LYS A 409 -22.59 -8.41 8.50
C LYS A 409 -22.50 -8.11 7.01
N LEU A 410 -22.50 -6.84 6.63
CA LEU A 410 -22.30 -6.41 5.24
C LEU A 410 -20.93 -6.85 4.72
N LEU A 411 -19.87 -6.66 5.51
CA LEU A 411 -18.51 -7.08 5.16
C LEU A 411 -18.39 -8.60 5.01
N LEU A 412 -19.01 -9.37 5.91
CA LEU A 412 -19.03 -10.83 5.83
C LEU A 412 -19.80 -11.33 4.61
N ARG A 413 -20.93 -10.68 4.27
CA ARG A 413 -21.70 -10.99 3.06
C ARG A 413 -20.88 -10.73 1.79
N MET A 414 -20.21 -9.58 1.73
CA MET A 414 -19.30 -9.23 0.65
C MET A 414 -18.15 -10.23 0.52
N ALA A 415 -17.50 -10.60 1.63
CA ALA A 415 -16.42 -11.60 1.64
C ALA A 415 -16.89 -12.98 1.13
N ARG A 416 -18.10 -13.40 1.50
CA ARG A 416 -18.72 -14.65 1.00
C ARG A 416 -18.99 -14.58 -0.50
N GLU A 417 -19.51 -13.47 -1.02
CA GLU A 417 -19.76 -13.30 -2.45
C GLU A 417 -18.45 -13.29 -3.25
N LEU A 418 -17.41 -12.59 -2.76
CA LEU A 418 -16.07 -12.64 -3.34
C LEU A 418 -15.51 -14.06 -3.36
N SER A 419 -15.63 -14.79 -2.25
CA SER A 419 -15.20 -16.19 -2.14
C SER A 419 -15.91 -17.07 -3.16
N LYS A 420 -17.23 -16.92 -3.30
CA LYS A 420 -18.03 -17.68 -4.26
C LYS A 420 -17.59 -17.44 -5.70
N ARG A 421 -17.33 -16.18 -6.08
CA ARG A 421 -16.97 -15.81 -7.47
C ARG A 421 -15.53 -16.14 -7.85
N LEU A 422 -14.61 -16.11 -6.89
CA LEU A 422 -13.18 -16.35 -7.13
C LEU A 422 -12.74 -17.76 -6.77
N CYS A 423 -13.65 -18.57 -6.22
CA CYS A 423 -13.40 -19.93 -5.79
C CYS A 423 -12.62 -20.73 -6.83
N ARG A 424 -11.54 -21.40 -6.40
CA ARG A 424 -10.75 -22.31 -7.23
C ARG A 424 -10.06 -21.66 -8.43
N LEU A 425 -10.04 -20.33 -8.50
CA LEU A 425 -9.15 -19.61 -9.41
C LEU A 425 -7.72 -20.07 -9.14
N ARG A 426 -7.04 -20.57 -10.17
CA ARG A 426 -5.67 -21.07 -10.07
C ARG A 426 -4.68 -19.99 -10.44
N ALA A 427 -3.53 -20.03 -9.79
CA ALA A 427 -2.35 -19.26 -10.18
C ALA A 427 -1.15 -20.20 -10.23
N ASN A 428 -0.35 -20.07 -11.30
CA ASN A 428 0.96 -20.68 -11.37
C ASN A 428 2.00 -19.61 -11.02
N LEU A 429 2.75 -19.84 -9.95
CA LEU A 429 3.78 -18.94 -9.47
C LEU A 429 5.12 -19.52 -9.89
N SER A 430 5.70 -18.98 -10.96
CA SER A 430 6.97 -19.43 -11.53
C SER A 430 8.15 -18.53 -11.17
N GLU A 431 7.91 -17.42 -10.47
CA GLU A 431 8.95 -16.44 -10.14
C GLU A 431 8.95 -16.12 -8.65
N LEU A 432 10.15 -16.16 -8.07
CA LEU A 432 10.49 -15.64 -6.77
C LEU A 432 11.13 -14.27 -6.95
N TRP A 433 10.54 -13.23 -6.38
CA TRP A 433 11.10 -11.88 -6.44
C TRP A 433 11.75 -11.53 -5.12
N TYR A 434 12.90 -10.87 -5.22
CA TYR A 434 13.54 -10.15 -4.13
C TYR A 434 13.38 -8.66 -4.39
N VAL A 435 12.78 -7.96 -3.44
CA VAL A 435 12.41 -6.55 -3.58
C VAL A 435 12.98 -5.71 -2.45
N GLU A 436 13.41 -4.51 -2.80
CA GLU A 436 13.77 -3.44 -1.88
C GLU A 436 12.70 -2.35 -2.00
N GLU A 437 11.79 -2.27 -1.04
CA GLU A 437 10.78 -1.21 -0.95
C GLU A 437 11.45 0.07 -0.42
N LEU A 438 11.62 1.06 -1.30
CA LEU A 438 12.23 2.36 -0.98
C LEU A 438 11.22 3.30 -0.32
N ASP A 439 9.93 3.11 -0.60
CA ASP A 439 8.83 3.75 0.11
C ASP A 439 8.14 2.75 1.04
N MET A 440 7.58 3.24 2.15
CA MET A 440 6.80 2.45 3.09
C MET A 440 5.63 1.78 2.37
N LEU A 441 5.56 0.44 2.45
CA LEU A 441 4.56 -0.39 1.78
C LEU A 441 4.50 -0.18 0.26
N ALA A 442 5.65 0.06 -0.40
CA ALA A 442 5.74 0.30 -1.83
C ALA A 442 4.98 -0.74 -2.68
N LEU A 443 5.05 -2.03 -2.35
CA LEU A 443 4.32 -3.09 -3.03
C LEU A 443 2.80 -2.89 -2.96
N ALA A 444 2.29 -2.43 -1.81
CA ALA A 444 0.86 -2.26 -1.57
C ALA A 444 0.32 -0.90 -2.05
N LEU A 445 1.19 0.12 -2.09
CA LEU A 445 0.81 1.52 -2.30
C LEU A 445 1.37 2.12 -3.60
N ARG A 446 1.91 1.29 -4.50
CA ARG A 446 2.57 1.74 -5.74
C ARG A 446 3.70 2.74 -5.46
N GLY A 447 4.47 2.45 -4.42
CA GLY A 447 5.66 3.23 -4.07
C GLY A 447 6.88 2.84 -4.89
N ASN A 448 7.98 3.55 -4.66
CA ASN A 448 9.27 3.27 -5.27
C ASN A 448 9.85 1.98 -4.70
N MET A 449 10.35 1.13 -5.59
CA MET A 449 11.01 -0.12 -5.21
C MET A 449 12.05 -0.53 -6.25
N ARG A 450 12.99 -1.38 -5.84
CA ARG A 450 13.85 -2.15 -6.75
C ARG A 450 13.45 -3.60 -6.68
N GLN A 451 13.50 -4.30 -7.82
CA GLN A 451 13.10 -5.70 -7.88
C GLN A 451 14.13 -6.51 -8.66
N ARG A 452 14.38 -7.72 -8.19
CA ARG A 452 15.16 -8.76 -8.86
C ARG A 452 14.29 -10.01 -8.93
N LYS A 453 14.26 -10.65 -10.10
CA LYS A 453 13.34 -11.75 -10.40
C LYS A 453 14.14 -13.02 -10.65
N PHE A 454 13.72 -14.11 -10.02
CA PHE A 454 14.37 -15.40 -10.15
C PHE A 454 13.33 -16.47 -10.54
N PRO A 455 13.53 -17.17 -11.66
CA PRO A 455 12.64 -18.26 -12.03
C PRO A 455 12.82 -19.44 -11.05
N LEU A 456 11.71 -20.10 -10.74
CA LEU A 456 11.69 -21.37 -10.02
C LEU A 456 11.94 -22.50 -11.03
N SER A 457 12.94 -23.34 -10.80
CA SER A 457 13.40 -24.33 -11.81
C SER A 457 13.47 -25.78 -11.36
N CYS A 458 13.12 -26.11 -10.09
CA CYS A 458 13.24 -27.47 -9.55
C CYS A 458 14.65 -28.10 -9.72
N GLU A 459 15.71 -27.30 -9.83
CA GLU A 459 17.06 -27.84 -9.97
C GLU A 459 17.42 -28.64 -8.71
N ILE A 460 17.82 -29.90 -8.90
CA ILE A 460 18.36 -30.69 -7.82
C ILE A 460 19.64 -29.99 -7.38
N ALA A 461 19.72 -29.60 -6.10
CA ALA A 461 20.99 -29.19 -5.52
C ALA A 461 21.91 -30.41 -5.62
N LEU A 462 22.81 -30.40 -6.61
CA LEU A 462 23.98 -31.25 -6.54
C LEU A 462 24.74 -30.73 -5.33
N GLU A 463 24.68 -31.47 -4.22
CA GLU A 463 25.54 -31.21 -3.08
C GLU A 463 26.98 -31.34 -3.61
N GLU A 464 27.66 -30.20 -3.75
CA GLU A 464 29.12 -30.19 -3.88
C GLU A 464 29.65 -30.70 -2.54
N GLY A 465 30.01 -31.98 -2.53
CA GLY A 465 30.60 -32.68 -1.38
C GLY A 465 32.04 -32.30 -1.13
#